data_AF-A0A6S5KCF1-F1
#
_entry.id   AF-A0A6S5KCF1-F1
#
_cell.length_a   1.000
_cell.length_b   1.000
_cell.length_c   1.000
_cell.angle_alpha   90.00
_cell.angle_beta   90.00
_cell.angle_gamma   90.00
#
_symmetry.space_group_name_H-M   'P 1'
#
loop_
_entity.id
_entity.type
_entity.pdbx_description
1 polymer ?
#
loop_
_entity_poly.entity_id
_entity_poly.type
_entity_poly.pdbx_seq_one_letter_code
_entity_poly.pdbx_strand_id
1 'polypeptide(L)'
;MRDYGKVPSEFWLDQNGNKWKVPTIKGRLKMRVPCHRALREFVLWRDGFKCRHCGSQDRIKLVADHIVSRRNGGAHHPDNMQCLCDSCNARKPSLVDAKFQSKSDVSGVVCADGGLIDGTH
;
A
#
# COMPACT_ATOMS: atom_id res chain seq x y z
N MET A 1 -5.93 2.43 11.53
CA MET A 1 -4.66 2.61 10.79
C MET A 1 -3.83 1.35 10.97
N ARG A 2 -3.33 0.75 9.89
CA ARG A 2 -2.42 -0.41 9.97
C ARG A 2 -1.01 0.10 10.25
N ASP A 3 -0.31 -0.51 11.21
CA ASP A 3 1.05 -0.12 11.63
C ASP A 3 2.09 -0.75 10.70
N TYR A 4 2.29 -0.15 9.52
CA TYR A 4 3.18 -0.69 8.48
C TYR A 4 4.68 -0.57 8.81
N GLY A 5 5.04 0.19 9.86
CA GLY A 5 6.42 0.58 10.18
C GLY A 5 7.22 -0.47 10.97
N LYS A 6 6.57 -1.40 11.67
CA LYS A 6 7.23 -2.45 12.45
C LYS A 6 6.51 -3.77 12.26
N VAL A 7 6.86 -4.50 11.20
CA VAL A 7 6.35 -5.86 11.03
C VAL A 7 7.01 -6.77 12.08
N PRO A 8 6.23 -7.41 12.95
CA PRO A 8 6.79 -8.21 14.05
C PRO A 8 7.29 -9.59 13.59
N SER A 9 6.87 -10.06 12.41
CA SER A 9 7.13 -11.42 11.95
C SER A 9 8.28 -11.49 10.93
N GLU A 10 9.25 -12.36 11.20
CA GLU A 10 10.31 -12.72 10.24
C GLU A 10 9.78 -13.46 9.00
N PHE A 11 8.53 -13.91 9.06
CA PHE A 11 7.89 -14.69 8.02
C PHE A 11 6.54 -14.09 7.61
N TRP A 12 6.10 -14.42 6.40
CA TRP A 12 4.77 -14.13 5.88
C TRP A 12 4.21 -15.37 5.17
N LEU A 13 2.88 -15.44 5.08
CA LEU A 13 2.17 -16.55 4.42
C LEU A 13 1.63 -16.08 3.07
N ASP A 14 1.77 -16.90 2.04
CA ASP A 14 1.13 -16.63 0.73
C ASP A 14 -0.30 -17.19 0.65
N GLN A 15 -0.98 -16.96 -0.47
CA GLN A 15 -2.34 -17.45 -0.71
C GLN A 15 -2.48 -18.98 -0.69
N ASN A 16 -1.38 -19.70 -0.93
CA ASN A 16 -1.34 -21.16 -0.91
C ASN A 16 -0.90 -21.73 0.47
N GLY A 17 -0.70 -20.86 1.47
CA GLY A 17 -0.26 -21.27 2.81
C GLY A 17 1.24 -21.55 2.96
N ASN A 18 2.06 -21.23 1.95
CA ASN A 18 3.51 -21.37 2.08
C ASN A 18 4.08 -20.27 2.98
N LYS A 19 5.02 -20.67 3.83
CA LYS A 19 5.73 -19.78 4.74
C LYS A 19 7.01 -19.26 4.10
N TRP A 20 7.07 -17.96 3.89
CA TRP A 20 8.20 -17.27 3.27
C TRP A 20 8.93 -16.40 4.29
N LYS A 21 10.26 -16.38 4.24
CA LYS A 21 11.07 -15.44 5.03
C LYS A 21 10.98 -14.04 4.42
N VAL A 22 10.85 -13.02 5.27
CA VAL A 22 10.94 -11.61 4.87
C VAL A 22 12.31 -11.36 4.22
N PRO A 23 12.37 -10.88 2.96
CA PRO A 23 13.64 -10.61 2.29
C PRO A 23 14.41 -9.47 2.98
N THR A 24 15.59 -9.77 3.55
CA THR A 24 16.48 -8.77 4.13
C THR A 24 17.59 -8.42 3.14
N ILE A 25 17.32 -7.48 2.23
CA ILE A 25 18.27 -7.10 1.18
C ILE A 25 19.10 -5.89 1.65
N LYS A 26 20.33 -6.15 2.13
CA LYS A 26 21.32 -5.09 2.40
C LYS A 26 22.06 -4.76 1.08
N GLY A 27 21.64 -3.72 0.36
CA GLY A 27 22.34 -3.20 -0.83
C GLY A 27 21.54 -3.19 -2.15
N ARG A 28 22.25 -3.20 -3.29
CA ARG A 28 21.64 -3.17 -4.65
C ARG A 28 20.85 -4.47 -4.89
N LEU A 29 19.57 -4.36 -5.27
CA LEU A 29 18.63 -5.48 -5.44
C LEU A 29 19.16 -6.51 -6.46
N LYS A 30 19.51 -7.72 -5.99
CA LYS A 30 19.67 -8.87 -6.88
C LYS A 30 18.27 -9.44 -7.15
N MET A 31 17.70 -9.16 -8.33
CA MET A 31 16.36 -9.63 -8.77
C MET A 31 16.22 -11.17 -8.91
N ARG A 32 17.10 -11.95 -8.29
CA ARG A 32 17.18 -13.42 -8.36
C ARG A 32 16.74 -14.13 -7.08
N VAL A 33 16.20 -13.42 -6.08
CA VAL A 33 15.80 -14.04 -4.81
C VAL A 33 14.34 -14.54 -4.89
N PRO A 34 14.07 -15.85 -4.75
CA PRO A 34 12.73 -16.42 -4.88
C PRO A 34 11.69 -15.80 -3.93
N CYS A 35 12.06 -15.53 -2.67
CA CYS A 35 11.13 -14.93 -1.71
C CYS A 35 10.72 -13.49 -2.09
N HIS A 36 11.58 -12.74 -2.80
CA HIS A 36 11.23 -11.42 -3.31
C HIS A 36 10.26 -11.50 -4.50
N ARG A 37 10.44 -12.50 -5.38
CA ARG A 37 9.51 -12.74 -6.48
C ARG A 37 8.13 -13.14 -5.94
N ALA A 38 8.08 -14.11 -5.03
CA ALA A 38 6.85 -14.55 -4.39
C ALA A 38 6.11 -13.39 -3.70
N LEU A 39 6.84 -12.53 -2.99
CA LEU A 39 6.27 -11.35 -2.33
C LEU A 39 5.59 -10.40 -3.32
N ARG A 40 6.25 -10.11 -4.45
CA ARG A 40 5.67 -9.23 -5.49
C ARG A 40 4.41 -9.84 -6.08
N GLU A 41 4.45 -11.12 -6.43
CA GLU A 41 3.29 -11.83 -6.97
C GLU A 41 2.13 -11.85 -5.97
N PHE A 42 2.41 -12.13 -4.69
CA PHE A 42 1.41 -12.10 -3.62
C PHE A 42 0.75 -10.73 -3.47
N VAL A 43 1.54 -9.63 -3.46
CA VAL A 43 0.99 -8.27 -3.28
C VAL A 43 0.10 -7.88 -4.45
N LEU A 44 0.52 -8.17 -5.68
CA LEU A 44 -0.29 -7.91 -6.88
C LEU A 44 -1.59 -8.72 -6.86
N TRP A 45 -1.51 -10.01 -6.51
CA TRP A 45 -2.67 -10.88 -6.40
C TRP A 45 -3.63 -10.43 -5.30
N ARG A 46 -3.12 -10.13 -4.11
CA ARG A 46 -3.88 -9.64 -2.94
C ARG A 46 -4.66 -8.38 -3.27
N ASP A 47 -4.03 -7.45 -3.99
CA ASP A 47 -4.65 -6.19 -4.39
C ASP A 47 -5.49 -6.33 -5.68
N GLY A 48 -5.74 -7.57 -6.13
CA GLY A 48 -6.62 -7.89 -7.26
C GLY A 48 -6.11 -7.40 -8.60
N PHE A 49 -4.79 -7.22 -8.75
CA PHE A 49 -4.17 -6.57 -9.90
C PHE A 49 -4.78 -5.19 -10.19
N LYS A 50 -4.99 -4.40 -9.13
CA LYS A 50 -5.47 -3.03 -9.20
C LYS A 50 -4.55 -2.09 -8.44
N CYS A 51 -4.31 -0.91 -8.99
CA CYS A 51 -3.63 0.16 -8.28
C CYS A 51 -4.46 0.57 -7.05
N ARG A 52 -3.85 0.55 -5.86
CA ARG A 52 -4.52 0.95 -4.60
C ARG A 52 -4.86 2.43 -4.51
N HIS A 53 -4.25 3.27 -5.34
CA HIS A 53 -4.48 4.71 -5.35
C HIS A 53 -5.51 5.16 -6.38
N CYS A 54 -5.38 4.73 -7.64
CA CYS A 54 -6.26 5.17 -8.72
C CYS A 54 -7.20 4.08 -9.26
N GLY A 55 -7.06 2.82 -8.83
CA GLY A 55 -7.88 1.71 -9.32
C GLY A 55 -7.52 1.16 -10.70
N SER A 56 -6.50 1.71 -11.40
CA SER A 56 -6.05 1.21 -12.71
C SER A 56 -5.78 -0.30 -12.67
N GLN A 57 -6.24 -1.00 -13.72
CA GLN A 57 -6.12 -2.45 -13.94
C GLN A 57 -5.04 -2.81 -14.98
N ASP A 58 -4.23 -1.84 -15.40
CA ASP A 58 -3.21 -2.00 -16.43
C ASP A 58 -2.06 -2.88 -15.92
N ARG A 59 -2.21 -4.20 -16.01
CA ARG A 59 -1.30 -5.19 -15.41
C ARG A 59 0.17 -4.98 -15.75
N ILE A 60 0.47 -4.48 -16.95
CA ILE A 60 1.84 -4.19 -17.43
C ILE A 60 2.48 -3.05 -16.63
N LYS A 61 1.67 -2.10 -16.16
CA LYS A 61 2.11 -0.90 -15.43
C LYS A 61 2.06 -1.05 -13.92
N LEU A 62 1.54 -2.18 -13.40
CA LEU A 62 1.44 -2.41 -11.97
C LEU A 62 2.77 -2.86 -11.37
N VAL A 63 3.12 -2.25 -10.26
CA VAL A 63 4.33 -2.52 -9.49
C VAL A 63 3.96 -2.73 -8.02
N ALA A 64 4.72 -3.59 -7.35
CA ALA A 64 4.66 -3.73 -5.89
C ALA A 64 5.65 -2.73 -5.30
N ASP A 65 5.14 -1.71 -4.61
CA ASP A 65 5.88 -0.62 -4.00
C ASP A 65 5.78 -0.66 -2.46
N HIS A 66 6.80 -0.15 -1.78
CA HIS A 66 6.83 -0.05 -0.33
C HIS A 66 6.02 1.16 0.16
N ILE A 67 5.07 0.96 1.07
CA ILE A 67 4.34 2.05 1.72
C ILE A 67 5.32 2.94 2.50
N VAL A 68 6.05 2.36 3.46
CA VAL A 68 7.20 3.00 4.12
C VAL A 68 8.45 2.67 3.31
N SER A 69 9.18 3.69 2.87
CA SER A 69 10.38 3.50 2.04
C SER A 69 11.46 2.68 2.78
N ARG A 70 12.31 1.98 2.03
CA ARG A 70 13.46 1.24 2.60
C ARG A 70 14.42 2.16 3.38
N ARG A 71 14.57 3.41 2.94
CA ARG A 71 15.40 4.42 3.63
C ARG A 71 14.84 4.74 5.02
N ASN A 72 13.52 4.70 5.17
CA ASN A 72 12.81 4.96 6.42
C ASN A 72 12.57 3.69 7.25
N GLY A 73 13.30 2.60 6.98
CA GLY A 73 13.18 1.35 7.73
C GLY A 73 12.04 0.42 7.27
N GLY A 74 11.40 0.72 6.12
CA GLY A 74 10.32 -0.11 5.59
C GLY A 74 10.78 -1.52 5.21
N ALA A 75 10.08 -2.52 5.75
CA ALA A 75 10.35 -3.94 5.50
C ALA A 75 9.80 -4.41 4.15
N HIS A 76 10.41 -5.46 3.59
CA HIS A 76 9.88 -6.22 2.44
C HIS A 76 8.82 -7.22 2.91
N HIS A 77 7.74 -6.73 3.50
CA HIS A 77 6.66 -7.55 4.04
C HIS A 77 5.35 -7.20 3.35
N PRO A 78 4.43 -8.15 3.10
CA PRO A 78 3.18 -7.85 2.40
C PRO A 78 2.40 -6.70 3.04
N ASP A 79 2.45 -6.58 4.37
CA ASP A 79 1.79 -5.48 5.09
C ASP A 79 2.35 -4.09 4.69
N ASN A 80 3.67 -3.95 4.52
CA ASN A 80 4.31 -2.70 4.08
C ASN A 80 4.42 -2.58 2.55
N MET A 81 3.80 -3.47 1.78
CA MET A 81 3.84 -3.46 0.32
C MET A 81 2.44 -3.23 -0.25
N GLN A 82 2.36 -2.52 -1.38
CA GLN A 82 1.10 -2.23 -2.06
C GLN A 82 1.27 -2.27 -3.59
N CYS A 83 0.19 -2.56 -4.29
CA CYS A 83 0.12 -2.47 -5.74
C CYS A 83 -0.15 -1.02 -6.19
N LEU A 84 0.76 -0.44 -6.98
CA LEU A 84 0.60 0.88 -7.62
C LEU A 84 0.82 0.77 -9.12
N CYS A 85 0.16 1.63 -9.91
CA CYS A 85 0.58 1.84 -11.29
C CYS A 85 1.83 2.73 -11.36
N ASP A 86 2.54 2.69 -12.48
CA ASP A 86 3.73 3.51 -12.76
C ASP A 86 3.54 5.00 -12.41
N SER A 87 2.37 5.54 -12.75
CA SER A 87 2.03 6.95 -12.61
C SER A 87 1.79 7.32 -11.15
N CYS A 88 1.09 6.47 -10.39
CA CYS A 88 0.90 6.67 -8.96
C CYS A 88 2.21 6.46 -8.20
N ASN A 89 3.01 5.48 -8.62
CA ASN A 89 4.32 5.20 -8.05
C ASN A 89 5.29 6.36 -8.29
N ALA A 90 5.30 6.97 -9.48
CA ALA A 90 6.14 8.13 -9.80
C ALA A 90 5.72 9.40 -9.05
N ARG A 91 4.42 9.57 -8.78
CA ARG A 91 3.86 10.69 -8.00
C ARG A 91 4.07 10.53 -6.50
N LYS A 92 4.41 9.33 -6.03
CA LYS A 92 4.64 9.06 -4.62
C LYS A 92 5.88 9.84 -4.17
N PRO A 93 5.78 10.66 -3.11
CA PRO A 93 6.96 11.34 -2.58
C PRO A 93 8.02 10.30 -2.22
N SER A 94 9.24 10.50 -2.69
CA SER A 94 10.42 9.68 -2.33
C SER A 94 10.65 9.62 -0.81
N LEU A 95 10.04 10.59 -0.11
CA LEU A 95 10.08 10.84 1.32
C LEU A 95 8.70 10.60 1.96
N VAL A 96 7.95 9.55 1.62
CA VAL A 96 6.85 9.18 2.54
C VAL A 96 7.49 8.65 3.83
N ASP A 97 7.71 9.62 4.71
CA ASP A 97 7.93 9.54 6.13
C ASP A 97 6.91 8.58 6.74
N ALA A 98 7.23 8.04 7.92
CA ALA A 98 6.33 7.25 8.76
C ALA A 98 5.01 7.97 9.18
N LYS A 99 4.62 9.04 8.48
CA LYS A 99 3.47 9.92 8.73
C LYS A 99 2.68 10.27 7.45
N PHE A 100 2.52 9.34 6.48
CA PHE A 100 1.44 9.54 5.49
C PHE A 100 0.08 9.32 6.19
N GLN A 101 -0.37 10.36 6.91
CA GLN A 101 -1.75 10.48 7.38
C GLN A 101 -2.63 10.42 6.15
N SER A 102 -3.49 9.41 6.07
CA SER A 102 -4.56 9.38 5.09
C SER A 102 -5.36 10.66 5.23
N LYS A 103 -5.28 11.58 4.25
CA LYS A 103 -6.38 12.51 4.05
C LYS A 103 -7.59 11.66 3.70
N SER A 104 -8.48 11.50 4.66
CA SER A 104 -9.87 11.11 4.43
C SER A 104 -10.51 12.21 3.60
N ASP A 105 -10.44 12.08 2.28
CA ASP A 105 -11.37 12.75 1.39
C ASP A 105 -12.70 12.00 1.53
N VAL A 106 -13.44 12.33 2.60
CA VAL A 106 -14.89 12.18 2.58
C VAL A 106 -15.41 13.50 2.04
N SER A 107 -15.77 13.47 0.76
CA SER A 107 -16.55 14.50 0.11
C SER A 107 -17.81 14.75 0.94
N GLY A 108 -17.83 15.86 1.66
CA GLY A 108 -19.05 16.45 2.19
C GLY A 108 -19.90 16.92 1.01
N VAL A 109 -20.77 16.05 0.52
CA VAL A 109 -21.95 16.48 -0.23
C VAL A 109 -22.92 17.03 0.81
N VAL A 110 -22.81 18.34 1.08
CA VAL A 110 -23.87 19.06 1.77
C VAL A 110 -24.96 19.35 0.73
N CYS A 111 -26.12 18.73 0.90
CA CYS A 111 -27.31 19.13 0.19
C CYS A 111 -27.69 20.51 0.72
N ALA A 112 -27.53 21.54 -0.11
CA ALA A 112 -27.93 22.90 0.21
C ALA A 112 -29.42 23.06 -0.13
N ASP A 113 -30.30 22.78 0.83
CA ASP A 113 -31.62 23.41 0.91
C ASP A 113 -31.96 23.62 2.38
N GLY A 114 -31.74 24.85 2.82
CA GLY A 114 -32.01 25.32 4.16
C GLY A 114 -33.50 25.39 4.45
N GLY A 115 -33.89 24.91 5.63
CA GLY A 115 -35.24 25.07 6.18
C GLY A 115 -35.15 25.22 7.69
N LEU A 116 -35.07 26.47 8.13
CA LEU A 116 -35.24 26.89 9.52
C LEU A 116 -36.70 26.64 9.92
N ILE A 117 -36.96 25.83 10.95
CA ILE A 117 -38.26 25.85 11.64
C ILE A 117 -38.06 26.41 13.05
N ASP A 118 -38.43 27.68 13.18
CA ASP A 118 -38.85 28.31 14.43
C ASP A 118 -40.28 27.83 14.73
N GLY A 119 -40.61 27.53 15.99
CA GLY A 119 -42.00 27.22 16.31
C GLY A 119 -42.22 26.53 17.65
N THR A 120 -42.16 27.34 18.70
CA THR A 120 -43.00 27.25 19.89
C THR A 120 -44.40 26.67 19.60
N HIS A 121 -44.79 25.62 20.33
CA HIS A 121 -46.08 25.56 21.03
C HIS A 121 -46.03 24.53 22.17
#